data_AF-A0A1I8G6M7-F1
#
_entry.id   AF-A0A1I8G6M7-F1
#
_cell.length_a   1.000
_cell.length_b   1.000
_cell.length_c   1.000
_cell.angle_alpha   90.00
_cell.angle_beta   90.00
_cell.angle_gamma   90.00
#
_symmetry.space_group_name_H-M   'P 1'
#
loop_
_entity.id
_entity.type
_entity.pdbx_description
1 polymer ?
#
loop_
_entity_poly.entity_id
_entity_poly.type
_entity_poly.pdbx_seq_one_letter_code
_entity_poly.pdbx_strand_id
1 'polypeptide(L)'
;VKEAPILWRLSPYDFWTWIVTCLGVVLLSVDYGLIMGLAFSVFSIIVRTQSPTSSILGRITGTDLYKNVHAYDDIEEVAGLKIFRFEGSLYFACAENFRESLYRKTGVNPRRIVQQRRRLGEKYARVTATSDASTATVKRTFTRMSESEKAEAAKAVGLDWPRVPVQHVILDASTWGYIDYVGVRALSQAIQEYRDIGVAVYIANPKCGIRACLERSDFYEKNRYDIIYVSVHDAVLAAQFDQRAALRKSEQQLLSASSAAIKV
;
A
#
# COMPACT_ATOMS: atom_id res chain seq x y z
N VAL A 1 -4.52 -42.00 -15.87
CA VAL A 1 -5.04 -42.02 -14.47
C VAL A 1 -3.94 -41.81 -13.42
N LYS A 2 -2.72 -42.35 -13.59
CA LYS A 2 -1.61 -42.17 -12.61
C LYS A 2 -1.07 -40.74 -12.45
N GLU A 3 -1.33 -39.85 -13.41
CA GLU A 3 -0.86 -38.46 -13.41
C GLU A 3 -1.79 -37.48 -12.70
N ALA A 4 -3.08 -37.83 -12.55
CA ALA A 4 -4.10 -36.97 -11.94
C ALA A 4 -3.80 -36.59 -10.47
N PRO A 5 -3.28 -37.49 -9.60
CA PRO A 5 -2.91 -37.14 -8.24
C PRO A 5 -1.67 -36.23 -8.17
N ILE A 6 -0.76 -36.34 -9.14
CA ILE A 6 0.47 -35.53 -9.22
C ILE A 6 0.11 -34.12 -9.69
N LEU A 7 -0.76 -33.99 -10.70
CA LEU A 7 -1.24 -32.71 -11.22
C LEU A 7 -1.98 -31.90 -10.14
N TRP A 8 -2.85 -32.54 -9.35
CA TRP A 8 -3.56 -31.85 -8.27
C TRP A 8 -2.62 -31.25 -7.20
N ARG A 9 -1.50 -31.92 -6.93
CA ARG A 9 -0.50 -31.44 -5.95
C ARG A 9 0.40 -30.34 -6.49
N LEU A 10 0.61 -30.28 -7.81
CA LEU A 10 1.53 -29.33 -8.44
C LEU A 10 0.82 -28.08 -8.98
N SER A 11 -0.28 -28.28 -9.71
CA SER A 11 -1.00 -27.23 -10.44
C SER A 11 -2.50 -27.59 -10.53
N PRO A 12 -3.34 -27.08 -9.60
CA PRO A 12 -4.77 -27.38 -9.62
C PRO A 12 -5.44 -26.93 -10.93
N TYR A 13 -4.90 -25.89 -11.60
CA TYR A 13 -5.39 -25.42 -12.90
C TYR A 13 -5.20 -26.44 -14.03
N ASP A 14 -4.05 -27.11 -14.08
CA ASP A 14 -3.78 -28.14 -15.10
C ASP A 14 -4.66 -29.36 -14.89
N PHE A 15 -4.90 -29.71 -13.62
CA PHE A 15 -5.85 -30.76 -13.25
C PHE A 15 -7.28 -30.44 -13.72
N TRP A 16 -7.77 -29.22 -13.47
CA TRP A 16 -9.09 -28.81 -13.93
C TRP A 16 -9.19 -28.75 -15.45
N THR A 17 -8.12 -28.32 -16.14
CA THR A 17 -8.03 -28.34 -17.61
C THR A 17 -8.18 -29.77 -18.12
N TRP A 18 -7.49 -30.73 -17.50
CA TRP A 18 -7.61 -32.14 -17.82
C TRP A 18 -9.04 -32.67 -17.61
N ILE A 19 -9.69 -32.34 -16.49
CA ILE A 19 -11.09 -32.74 -16.22
C ILE A 19 -12.04 -32.18 -17.28
N VAL A 20 -11.98 -30.88 -17.54
CA VAL A 20 -12.88 -30.19 -18.50
C VAL A 20 -12.73 -30.78 -19.90
N THR A 21 -11.49 -31.03 -20.33
CA THR A 21 -11.21 -31.64 -21.64
C THR A 21 -11.73 -33.08 -21.69
N CYS A 22 -11.46 -33.88 -20.66
CA CYS A 22 -11.89 -35.27 -20.60
C CYS A 22 -13.42 -35.41 -20.62
N LEU A 23 -14.12 -34.64 -19.77
CA LEU A 23 -15.58 -34.62 -19.74
C LEU A 23 -16.16 -34.12 -21.06
N GLY A 24 -15.54 -33.12 -21.69
CA GLY A 24 -15.97 -32.61 -22.99
C GLY A 24 -15.90 -33.65 -24.11
N VAL A 25 -14.78 -34.38 -24.19
CA VAL A 25 -14.61 -35.43 -25.19
C VAL A 25 -15.61 -36.57 -24.98
N VAL A 26 -15.84 -36.97 -23.73
CA VAL A 26 -16.71 -38.11 -23.38
C VAL A 26 -18.20 -37.78 -23.57
N LEU A 27 -18.63 -36.55 -23.24
CA LEU A 27 -20.06 -36.20 -23.22
C LEU A 27 -20.56 -35.54 -24.52
N LEU A 28 -19.73 -34.78 -25.24
CA LEU A 28 -20.17 -33.91 -26.34
C LEU A 28 -19.62 -34.35 -27.70
N SER A 29 -18.30 -34.55 -27.78
CA SER A 29 -17.53 -35.17 -28.87
C SER A 29 -16.06 -34.74 -28.76
N VAL A 30 -15.18 -35.37 -29.54
CA VAL A 30 -13.75 -35.01 -29.59
C VAL A 30 -13.54 -33.54 -29.97
N ASP A 31 -14.27 -33.03 -30.97
CA ASP A 31 -14.12 -31.66 -31.46
C ASP A 31 -14.49 -30.62 -30.39
N TYR A 32 -15.62 -30.83 -29.70
CA TYR A 32 -16.06 -29.94 -28.63
C TYR A 32 -15.16 -30.03 -27.40
N GLY A 33 -14.71 -31.24 -27.04
CA GLY A 33 -13.79 -31.45 -25.92
C GLY A 33 -12.46 -30.70 -26.10
N LEU A 34 -11.92 -30.68 -27.31
CA LEU A 34 -10.68 -29.95 -27.63
C LEU A 34 -10.86 -28.44 -27.47
N ILE A 35 -11.95 -27.88 -28.00
CA ILE A 35 -12.24 -26.44 -27.89
C ILE A 35 -12.42 -26.03 -26.43
N MET A 36 -13.16 -26.81 -25.64
CA MET A 36 -13.36 -26.53 -24.22
C MET A 36 -12.05 -26.59 -23.43
N GLY A 37 -11.19 -27.57 -23.71
CA GLY A 37 -9.87 -27.68 -23.10
C GLY A 37 -8.98 -26.48 -23.40
N LEU A 38 -8.94 -26.04 -24.66
CA LEU A 38 -8.18 -24.87 -25.08
C LEU A 38 -8.71 -23.59 -24.42
N ALA A 39 -10.03 -23.38 -24.45
CA ALA A 39 -10.66 -22.21 -23.84
C ALA A 39 -10.41 -22.15 -22.33
N PHE A 40 -10.54 -23.29 -21.64
CA PHE A 40 -10.29 -23.38 -20.21
C PHE A 40 -8.81 -23.16 -19.88
N SER A 41 -7.89 -23.69 -20.68
CA SER A 41 -6.44 -23.47 -20.51
C SER A 41 -6.10 -21.97 -20.57
N VAL A 42 -6.56 -21.27 -21.61
CA VAL A 42 -6.37 -19.81 -21.74
C VAL A 42 -7.00 -19.06 -20.56
N PHE A 43 -8.22 -19.41 -20.18
CA PHE A 43 -8.90 -18.81 -19.04
C PHE A 43 -8.13 -19.01 -17.72
N SER A 44 -7.60 -20.22 -17.49
CA SER A 44 -6.84 -20.55 -16.29
C SER A 44 -5.56 -19.71 -16.16
N ILE A 45 -4.87 -19.46 -17.28
CA ILE A 45 -3.69 -18.59 -17.32
C ILE A 45 -4.06 -17.16 -16.96
N ILE A 46 -5.19 -16.65 -17.46
CA ILE A 46 -5.68 -15.31 -17.15
C ILE A 46 -5.95 -15.18 -15.65
N VAL A 47 -6.72 -16.11 -15.05
CA VAL A 47 -7.05 -16.10 -13.62
C VAL A 47 -5.79 -16.17 -12.76
N ARG A 48 -4.85 -17.05 -13.12
CA ARG A 48 -3.57 -17.19 -12.41
C ARG A 48 -2.73 -15.92 -12.47
N THR A 49 -2.73 -15.22 -13.60
CA THR A 49 -1.92 -14.01 -13.81
C THR A 49 -2.52 -12.79 -13.09
N GLN A 50 -3.85 -12.75 -12.91
CA GLN A 50 -4.56 -11.62 -12.30
C GLN A 50 -4.44 -11.51 -10.78
N SER A 51 -4.00 -12.58 -10.10
CA SER A 51 -3.84 -12.60 -8.64
C SER A 51 -2.38 -12.76 -8.20
N PRO A 52 -1.49 -11.79 -8.50
CA PRO A 52 -0.14 -11.82 -7.97
C PRO A 52 -0.10 -11.91 -6.45
N THR A 53 0.83 -12.69 -5.95
CA THR A 53 1.20 -12.71 -4.54
C THR A 53 1.76 -11.35 -4.14
N SER A 54 1.53 -10.96 -2.89
CA SER A 54 2.19 -9.79 -2.30
C SER A 54 2.84 -10.22 -0.99
N SER A 55 3.77 -9.44 -0.47
CA SER A 55 4.46 -9.73 0.81
C SER A 55 4.91 -8.45 1.49
N ILE A 56 5.01 -8.50 2.82
CA ILE A 56 5.75 -7.48 3.59
C ILE A 56 7.17 -8.00 3.75
N LEU A 57 8.13 -7.12 3.51
CA LEU A 57 9.54 -7.43 3.66
C LEU A 57 10.06 -6.87 4.98
N GLY A 58 10.89 -7.65 5.66
CA GLY A 58 11.70 -7.20 6.78
C GLY A 58 13.19 -7.34 6.44
N ARG A 59 14.04 -6.70 7.24
CA ARG A 59 15.49 -6.72 7.08
C ARG A 59 16.06 -7.94 7.81
N ILE A 60 16.97 -8.66 7.16
CA ILE A 60 17.76 -9.69 7.83
C ILE A 60 18.82 -9.01 8.71
N THR A 61 18.89 -9.42 9.98
CA THR A 61 19.78 -8.79 10.98
C THR A 61 21.23 -8.78 10.52
N GLY A 62 21.88 -7.61 10.61
CA GLY A 62 23.29 -7.43 10.20
C GLY A 62 23.54 -7.30 8.70
N THR A 63 22.50 -7.31 7.85
CA THR A 63 22.63 -7.17 6.40
C THR A 63 21.73 -6.08 5.81
N ASP A 64 21.91 -5.78 4.53
CA ASP A 64 21.04 -4.92 3.72
C ASP A 64 19.98 -5.71 2.93
N LEU A 65 19.81 -7.01 3.24
CA LEU A 65 18.90 -7.89 2.54
C LEU A 65 17.49 -7.84 3.12
N TYR A 66 16.50 -7.66 2.25
CA TYR A 66 15.08 -7.62 2.60
C TYR A 66 14.35 -8.84 2.04
N LYS A 67 13.70 -9.61 2.92
CA LYS A 67 12.98 -10.84 2.59
C LYS A 67 11.61 -10.87 3.27
N ASN A 68 10.75 -11.75 2.79
CA ASN A 68 9.41 -11.94 3.35
C ASN A 68 9.53 -12.32 4.84
N VAL A 69 8.83 -11.57 5.70
CA VAL A 69 8.86 -11.74 7.16
C VAL A 69 8.47 -13.15 7.60
N HIS A 70 7.64 -13.86 6.81
CA HIS A 70 7.21 -15.22 7.13
C HIS A 70 8.16 -16.31 6.60
N ALA A 71 9.24 -15.95 5.90
CA ALA A 71 10.10 -16.92 5.23
C ALA A 71 11.37 -17.29 6.02
N TYR A 72 11.80 -16.48 6.98
CA TYR A 72 13.01 -16.70 7.78
C TYR A 72 12.80 -16.20 9.21
N ASP A 73 13.44 -16.85 10.18
CA ASP A 73 13.29 -16.53 11.61
C ASP A 73 14.04 -15.24 12.02
N ASP A 74 15.19 -14.95 11.39
CA ASP A 74 16.05 -13.79 11.70
C ASP A 74 15.68 -12.52 10.89
N ILE A 75 14.39 -12.14 10.89
CA ILE A 75 13.89 -10.97 10.16
C ILE A 75 13.26 -9.94 11.11
N GLU A 76 13.72 -8.70 10.99
CA GLU A 76 13.20 -7.56 11.75
C GLU A 76 12.50 -6.55 10.83
N GLU A 77 11.29 -6.14 11.23
CA GLU A 77 10.63 -5.00 10.60
C GLU A 77 11.16 -3.67 11.14
N VAL A 78 11.39 -2.70 10.26
CA VAL A 78 11.90 -1.39 10.66
C VAL A 78 10.75 -0.53 11.21
N ALA A 79 10.88 -0.07 12.46
CA ALA A 79 9.83 0.66 13.16
C ALA A 79 9.37 1.92 12.41
N GLY A 80 8.06 2.04 12.18
CA GLY A 80 7.46 3.19 11.47
C GLY A 80 7.59 3.14 9.94
N LEU A 81 8.15 2.05 9.39
CA LEU A 81 8.21 1.79 7.96
C LEU A 81 7.51 0.47 7.63
N LYS A 82 6.90 0.39 6.44
CA LYS A 82 6.43 -0.87 5.86
C LYS A 82 6.98 -1.04 4.46
N ILE A 83 7.66 -2.14 4.20
CA ILE A 83 8.18 -2.47 2.87
C ILE A 83 7.23 -3.48 2.24
N PHE A 84 6.60 -3.11 1.14
CA PHE A 84 5.60 -3.90 0.44
C PHE A 84 6.12 -4.31 -0.94
N ARG A 85 6.12 -5.62 -1.21
CA ARG A 85 6.42 -6.19 -2.53
C ARG A 85 5.16 -6.74 -3.17
N PHE A 86 4.93 -6.41 -4.43
CA PHE A 86 3.87 -6.96 -5.26
C PHE A 86 4.48 -7.80 -6.38
N GLU A 87 4.29 -9.11 -6.33
CA GLU A 87 4.95 -10.10 -7.20
C GLU A 87 4.24 -10.25 -8.55
N GLY A 88 4.03 -9.14 -9.25
CA GLY A 88 3.40 -9.11 -10.56
C GLY A 88 3.57 -7.77 -11.28
N SER A 89 3.11 -7.72 -12.52
CA SER A 89 3.02 -6.46 -13.29
C SER A 89 1.84 -5.61 -12.82
N LEU A 90 1.94 -4.30 -13.03
CA LEU A 90 0.89 -3.37 -12.63
C LEU A 90 0.13 -2.88 -13.87
N TYR A 91 -1.02 -3.47 -14.15
CA TYR A 91 -1.83 -3.16 -15.32
C TYR A 91 -3.32 -3.21 -14.98
N PHE A 92 -4.18 -2.82 -15.91
CA PHE A 92 -5.63 -2.71 -15.69
C PHE A 92 -6.24 -3.86 -14.89
N ALA A 93 -5.92 -5.12 -15.21
CA ALA A 93 -6.55 -6.27 -14.57
C ALA A 93 -6.10 -6.51 -13.12
N CYS A 94 -4.91 -6.05 -12.72
CA CYS A 94 -4.35 -6.28 -11.39
C CYS A 94 -4.31 -5.03 -10.50
N ALA A 95 -4.59 -3.85 -11.06
CA ALA A 95 -4.43 -2.56 -10.39
C ALA A 95 -5.23 -2.43 -9.07
N GLU A 96 -6.47 -2.96 -9.05
CA GLU A 96 -7.28 -2.94 -7.83
C GLU A 96 -6.74 -3.93 -6.79
N ASN A 97 -6.35 -5.14 -7.20
CA ASN A 97 -5.73 -6.11 -6.30
C ASN A 97 -4.43 -5.58 -5.67
N PHE A 98 -3.63 -4.84 -6.43
CA PHE A 98 -2.44 -4.14 -5.91
C PHE A 98 -2.82 -3.17 -4.77
N ARG A 99 -3.80 -2.27 -5.00
CA ARG A 99 -4.25 -1.30 -3.99
C ARG A 99 -4.85 -1.97 -2.75
N GLU A 100 -5.73 -2.94 -2.94
CA GLU A 100 -6.35 -3.67 -1.83
C GLU A 100 -5.32 -4.44 -1.02
N SER A 101 -4.39 -5.13 -1.68
CA SER A 101 -3.32 -5.87 -1.02
C SER A 101 -2.37 -4.94 -0.28
N LEU A 102 -2.06 -3.77 -0.85
CA LEU A 102 -1.23 -2.75 -0.20
C LEU A 102 -1.90 -2.24 1.09
N TYR A 103 -3.18 -1.89 1.05
CA TYR A 103 -3.92 -1.40 2.23
C TYR A 103 -4.08 -2.48 3.29
N ARG A 104 -4.35 -3.73 2.87
CA ARG A 104 -4.50 -4.87 3.77
C ARG A 104 -3.19 -5.21 4.47
N LYS A 105 -2.07 -5.25 3.75
CA LYS A 105 -0.77 -5.69 4.29
C LYS A 105 -0.04 -4.63 5.10
N THR A 106 -0.21 -3.35 4.76
CA THR A 106 0.29 -2.25 5.59
C THR A 106 -0.52 -2.07 6.87
N GLY A 107 -1.73 -2.62 6.94
CA GLY A 107 -2.68 -2.39 8.04
C GLY A 107 -3.28 -0.98 8.05
N VAL A 108 -3.01 -0.19 7.01
CA VAL A 108 -3.41 1.21 6.89
C VAL A 108 -4.24 1.35 5.62
N ASN A 109 -5.54 1.55 5.77
CA ASN A 109 -6.45 1.86 4.66
C ASN A 109 -6.71 3.37 4.64
N PRO A 110 -6.10 4.12 3.70
CA PRO A 110 -6.20 5.58 3.72
C PRO A 110 -7.63 6.08 3.54
N ARG A 111 -8.40 5.45 2.64
CA ARG A 111 -9.80 5.82 2.39
C ARG A 111 -10.65 5.73 3.65
N ARG A 112 -10.48 4.68 4.44
CA ARG A 112 -11.18 4.51 5.72
C ARG A 112 -10.76 5.57 6.73
N ILE A 113 -9.46 5.86 6.84
CA ILE A 113 -8.93 6.84 7.79
C ILE A 113 -9.43 8.25 7.45
N VAL A 114 -9.36 8.68 6.18
CA VAL A 114 -9.87 9.99 5.75
C VAL A 114 -11.36 10.13 6.05
N GLN A 115 -12.15 9.09 5.75
CA GLN A 115 -13.59 9.10 6.05
C GLN A 115 -13.88 9.16 7.55
N GLN A 116 -13.13 8.41 8.37
CA GLN A 116 -13.24 8.45 9.83
C GLN A 116 -12.87 9.83 10.38
N ARG A 117 -11.74 10.41 9.96
CA ARG A 117 -11.30 11.76 10.35
C ARG A 117 -12.34 12.82 9.99
N ARG A 118 -12.95 12.74 8.80
CA ARG A 118 -14.03 13.65 8.40
C ARG A 118 -15.25 13.55 9.32
N ARG A 119 -15.71 12.33 9.60
CA ARG A 119 -16.86 12.08 10.50
C ARG A 119 -16.58 12.54 11.93
N LEU A 120 -15.38 12.27 12.45
CA LEU A 120 -14.98 12.67 13.79
C LEU A 120 -14.79 14.18 13.92
N GLY A 121 -14.23 14.85 12.90
CA GLY A 121 -14.14 16.31 12.89
C GLY A 121 -15.51 16.99 12.89
N GLU A 122 -16.51 16.40 12.22
CA GLU A 122 -17.90 16.87 12.29
C GLU A 122 -18.54 16.63 13.66
N LYS A 123 -18.29 15.48 14.30
CA LYS A 123 -18.75 15.21 15.67
C LYS A 123 -18.11 16.16 16.68
N TYR A 124 -16.79 16.35 16.60
CA TYR A 124 -16.04 17.28 17.43
C TYR A 124 -16.63 18.69 17.34
N ALA A 125 -16.85 19.19 16.11
CA ALA A 125 -17.43 20.52 15.91
C ALA A 125 -18.83 20.67 16.52
N ARG A 126 -19.64 19.60 16.59
CA ARG A 126 -20.99 19.63 17.19
C ARG A 126 -20.95 19.60 18.73
N VAL A 127 -20.02 18.84 19.31
CA VAL A 127 -19.92 18.70 20.77
C VAL A 127 -19.24 19.92 21.39
N THR A 128 -18.29 20.52 20.69
CA THR A 128 -17.51 21.67 21.17
C THR A 128 -18.15 23.02 20.83
N ALA A 129 -19.16 23.06 19.94
CA ALA A 129 -19.89 24.29 19.65
C ALA A 129 -20.68 24.74 20.90
N THR A 130 -20.33 25.91 21.42
CA THR A 130 -21.08 26.60 22.47
C THR A 130 -22.06 27.60 21.85
N SER A 131 -22.97 28.15 22.66
CA SER A 131 -23.94 29.18 22.24
C SER A 131 -23.29 30.39 21.54
N ASP A 132 -22.04 30.71 21.88
CA ASP A 132 -21.29 31.85 21.33
C ASP A 132 -20.42 31.49 20.10
N ALA A 133 -20.08 30.21 19.93
CA ALA A 133 -19.20 29.75 18.86
C ALA A 133 -19.92 28.80 17.90
N SER A 134 -20.24 29.30 16.71
CA SER A 134 -20.87 28.50 15.64
C SER A 134 -20.04 27.25 15.28
N THR A 135 -20.72 26.14 15.04
CA THR A 135 -20.17 24.86 14.55
C THR A 135 -19.20 25.02 13.37
N ALA A 136 -19.45 26.00 12.49
CA ALA A 136 -18.59 26.28 11.34
C ALA A 136 -17.22 26.84 11.75
N THR A 137 -17.18 27.70 12.78
CA THR A 137 -15.94 28.30 13.31
C THR A 137 -15.09 27.23 13.97
N VAL A 138 -15.68 26.41 14.84
CA VAL A 138 -14.98 25.30 15.50
C VAL A 138 -14.42 24.31 14.48
N LYS A 139 -15.18 23.96 13.45
CA LYS A 139 -14.71 23.07 12.38
C LYS A 139 -13.51 23.65 11.62
N ARG A 140 -13.52 24.96 11.32
CA ARG A 140 -12.40 25.63 10.65
C ARG A 140 -11.15 25.63 11.53
N THR A 141 -11.28 25.95 12.81
CA THR A 141 -10.15 25.91 13.75
C THR A 141 -9.60 24.50 13.87
N PHE A 142 -10.46 23.50 14.08
CA PHE A 142 -10.06 22.11 14.18
C PHE A 142 -9.34 21.60 12.92
N THR A 143 -9.78 22.01 11.73
CA THR A 143 -9.14 21.60 10.47
C THR A 143 -7.71 22.16 10.32
N ARG A 144 -7.45 23.34 10.88
CA ARG A 144 -6.13 24.01 10.83
C ARG A 144 -5.10 23.44 11.81
N MET A 145 -5.54 22.70 12.83
CA MET A 145 -4.65 22.09 13.81
C MET A 145 -3.83 20.97 13.17
N SER A 146 -2.65 20.71 13.74
CA SER A 146 -1.83 19.55 13.40
C SER A 146 -2.54 18.25 13.79
N GLU A 147 -2.15 17.13 13.17
CA GLU A 147 -2.77 15.83 13.46
C GLU A 147 -2.56 15.37 14.91
N SER A 148 -1.44 15.75 15.54
CA SER A 148 -1.18 15.49 16.96
C SER A 148 -2.12 16.29 17.86
N GLU A 149 -2.32 17.58 17.57
CA GLU A 149 -3.22 18.45 18.33
C GLU A 149 -4.68 18.02 18.15
N LYS A 150 -5.08 17.62 16.93
CA LYS A 150 -6.42 17.05 16.68
C LYS A 150 -6.66 15.81 17.52
N ALA A 151 -5.66 14.94 17.64
CA ALA A 151 -5.76 13.73 18.43
C ALA A 151 -5.93 14.02 19.93
N GLU A 152 -5.21 15.02 20.45
CA GLU A 152 -5.32 15.46 21.85
C GLU A 152 -6.66 16.15 22.14
N ALA A 153 -7.05 17.09 21.28
CA ALA A 153 -8.33 17.79 21.40
C ALA A 153 -9.53 16.83 21.28
N ALA A 154 -9.49 15.89 20.35
CA ALA A 154 -10.53 14.86 20.23
C ALA A 154 -10.60 13.99 21.50
N LYS A 155 -9.45 13.60 22.06
CA LYS A 155 -9.37 12.81 23.29
C LYS A 155 -9.95 13.56 24.49
N ALA A 156 -9.77 14.88 24.58
CA ALA A 156 -10.36 15.70 25.64
C ALA A 156 -11.90 15.68 25.64
N VAL A 157 -12.52 15.40 24.49
CA VAL A 157 -13.98 15.29 24.30
C VAL A 157 -14.44 13.82 24.25
N GLY A 158 -13.57 12.87 24.56
CA GLY A 158 -13.87 11.43 24.54
C GLY A 158 -13.99 10.83 23.13
N LEU A 159 -13.50 11.50 22.10
CA LEU A 159 -13.46 11.00 20.72
C LEU A 159 -12.08 10.38 20.42
N ASP A 160 -12.07 9.13 19.96
CA ASP A 160 -10.84 8.45 19.55
C ASP A 160 -10.42 8.85 18.13
N TRP A 161 -9.33 9.60 18.01
CA TRP A 161 -8.81 10.05 16.72
C TRP A 161 -7.90 8.98 16.09
N PRO A 162 -8.18 8.53 14.85
CA PRO A 162 -7.42 7.45 14.23
C PRO A 162 -5.97 7.86 13.99
N ARG A 163 -5.06 7.22 14.72
CA ARG A 163 -3.60 7.36 14.57
C ARG A 163 -3.08 6.42 13.49
N VAL A 164 -2.04 6.88 12.79
CA VAL A 164 -1.36 6.07 11.77
C VAL A 164 0.02 5.72 12.32
N PRO A 165 0.29 4.43 12.63
CA PRO A 165 1.57 4.03 13.22
C PRO A 165 2.71 3.97 12.20
N VAL A 166 2.39 3.97 10.91
CA VAL A 166 3.35 3.92 9.80
C VAL A 166 3.58 5.34 9.29
N GLN A 167 4.83 5.75 9.12
CA GLN A 167 5.20 7.05 8.56
C GLN A 167 5.63 6.92 7.10
N HIS A 168 6.27 5.81 6.75
CA HIS A 168 6.75 5.55 5.39
C HIS A 168 6.31 4.18 4.88
N VAL A 169 5.93 4.12 3.62
CA VAL A 169 5.67 2.89 2.89
C VAL A 169 6.63 2.82 1.70
N ILE A 170 7.38 1.72 1.58
CA ILE A 170 8.30 1.50 0.47
C ILE A 170 7.71 0.42 -0.42
N LEU A 171 7.48 0.75 -1.68
CA LEU A 171 7.01 -0.15 -2.71
C LEU A 171 8.20 -0.75 -3.44
N ASP A 172 8.46 -2.04 -3.25
CA ASP A 172 9.49 -2.76 -3.98
C ASP A 172 8.96 -3.20 -5.35
N ALA A 173 9.44 -2.53 -6.40
CA ALA A 173 9.07 -2.75 -7.80
C ALA A 173 10.01 -3.73 -8.53
N SER A 174 10.90 -4.43 -7.82
CA SER A 174 11.86 -5.39 -8.41
C SER A 174 11.18 -6.49 -9.25
N THR A 175 9.98 -6.91 -8.83
CA THR A 175 9.19 -7.96 -9.48
C THR A 175 8.27 -7.45 -10.59
N TRP A 176 8.16 -6.14 -10.80
CA TRP A 176 7.27 -5.61 -11.84
C TRP A 176 7.83 -5.95 -13.22
N GLY A 177 7.04 -6.65 -14.03
CA GLY A 177 7.40 -7.00 -15.41
C GLY A 177 7.18 -5.83 -16.37
N TYR A 178 5.99 -5.24 -16.30
CA TYR A 178 5.61 -4.03 -17.03
C TYR A 178 4.56 -3.24 -16.24
N ILE A 179 4.31 -2.01 -16.67
CA ILE A 179 3.24 -1.15 -16.15
C ILE A 179 2.50 -0.50 -17.33
N ASP A 180 1.17 -0.47 -17.29
CA ASP A 180 0.35 0.26 -18.28
C ASP A 180 -0.17 1.59 -17.71
N TYR A 181 -0.88 2.38 -18.52
CA TYR A 181 -1.41 3.67 -18.09
C TYR A 181 -2.37 3.56 -16.88
N VAL A 182 -3.21 2.53 -16.83
CA VAL A 182 -4.13 2.33 -15.70
C VAL A 182 -3.37 1.96 -14.44
N GLY A 183 -2.33 1.13 -14.57
CA GLY A 183 -1.41 0.79 -13.51
C GLY A 183 -0.69 2.02 -12.95
N VAL A 184 -0.19 2.90 -13.82
CA VAL A 184 0.40 4.18 -13.39
C VAL A 184 -0.62 5.03 -12.63
N ARG A 185 -1.86 5.15 -13.13
CA ARG A 185 -2.91 5.89 -12.42
C ARG A 185 -3.21 5.30 -11.05
N ALA A 186 -3.31 3.98 -10.95
CA ALA A 186 -3.57 3.29 -9.68
C ALA A 186 -2.41 3.47 -8.69
N LEU A 187 -1.16 3.42 -9.16
CA LEU A 187 0.02 3.71 -8.37
C LEU A 187 0.02 5.15 -7.85
N SER A 188 -0.18 6.12 -8.75
CA SER A 188 -0.26 7.54 -8.39
C SER A 188 -1.37 7.80 -7.38
N GLN A 189 -2.54 7.20 -7.59
CA GLN A 189 -3.66 7.32 -6.68
C GLN A 189 -3.34 6.73 -5.29
N ALA A 190 -2.69 5.55 -5.23
CA ALA A 190 -2.28 4.98 -3.95
C ALA A 190 -1.30 5.89 -3.20
N ILE A 191 -0.30 6.43 -3.90
CA ILE A 191 0.67 7.37 -3.32
C ILE A 191 -0.03 8.62 -2.79
N GLN A 192 -0.96 9.19 -3.54
CA GLN A 192 -1.73 10.36 -3.12
C GLN A 192 -2.59 10.05 -1.89
N GLU A 193 -3.30 8.92 -1.89
CA GLU A 193 -4.15 8.48 -0.78
C GLU A 193 -3.34 8.30 0.52
N TYR A 194 -2.13 7.73 0.45
CA TYR A 194 -1.23 7.66 1.61
C TYR A 194 -0.70 9.04 2.02
N ARG A 195 -0.39 9.91 1.06
CA ARG A 195 0.06 11.28 1.35
C ARG A 195 -1.01 12.07 2.12
N ASP A 196 -2.28 11.89 1.78
CA ASP A 196 -3.42 12.57 2.43
C ASP A 196 -3.55 12.22 3.91
N ILE A 197 -3.08 11.03 4.33
CA ILE A 197 -3.08 10.61 5.74
C ILE A 197 -1.73 10.87 6.44
N GLY A 198 -0.77 11.51 5.76
CA GLY A 198 0.55 11.85 6.29
C GLY A 198 1.59 10.74 6.17
N VAL A 199 1.37 9.76 5.29
CA VAL A 199 2.31 8.65 5.04
C VAL A 199 3.06 8.91 3.74
N ALA A 200 4.39 8.99 3.81
CA ALA A 200 5.22 9.10 2.63
C ALA A 200 5.35 7.74 1.93
N VAL A 201 5.28 7.73 0.60
CA VAL A 201 5.43 6.50 -0.19
C VAL A 201 6.63 6.64 -1.11
N TYR A 202 7.53 5.67 -1.04
CA TYR A 202 8.70 5.56 -1.92
C TYR A 202 8.58 4.33 -2.82
N ILE A 203 9.26 4.37 -3.96
CA ILE A 203 9.36 3.27 -4.92
C ILE A 203 10.82 2.87 -5.03
N ALA A 204 11.12 1.60 -4.79
CA ALA A 204 12.47 1.03 -4.88
C ALA A 204 12.54 0.02 -6.03
N ASN A 205 13.73 -0.13 -6.63
CA ASN A 205 14.00 -1.08 -7.71
C ASN A 205 13.09 -0.99 -8.98
N PRO A 206 12.60 0.19 -9.44
CA PRO A 206 11.88 0.20 -10.71
C PRO A 206 12.85 -0.07 -11.86
N LYS A 207 12.55 -1.08 -12.69
CA LYS A 207 13.30 -1.40 -13.92
C LYS A 207 13.26 -0.24 -14.91
N CYS A 208 14.21 -0.18 -15.84
CA CYS A 208 14.30 0.90 -16.84
C CYS A 208 12.99 1.09 -17.63
N GLY A 209 12.34 0.00 -18.07
CA GLY A 209 11.06 0.08 -18.79
C GLY A 209 9.91 0.64 -17.95
N ILE A 210 9.93 0.39 -16.63
CA ILE A 210 8.97 0.99 -15.70
C ILE A 210 9.24 2.49 -15.57
N ARG A 211 10.49 2.90 -15.35
CA ARG A 211 10.86 4.32 -15.25
C ARG A 211 10.49 5.10 -16.50
N ALA A 212 10.81 4.56 -17.68
CA ALA A 212 10.46 5.17 -18.96
C ALA A 212 8.94 5.24 -19.19
N CYS A 213 8.14 4.35 -18.57
CA CYS A 213 6.68 4.46 -18.60
C CYS A 213 6.17 5.57 -17.66
N LEU A 214 6.74 5.68 -16.45
CA LEU A 214 6.42 6.77 -15.52
C LEU A 214 6.75 8.13 -16.12
N GLU A 215 7.90 8.29 -16.76
CA GLU A 215 8.35 9.54 -17.40
C GLU A 215 7.46 9.98 -18.58
N ARG A 216 6.94 9.02 -19.35
CA ARG A 216 6.04 9.30 -20.48
C ARG A 216 4.58 9.53 -20.06
N SER A 217 4.28 9.40 -18.77
CA SER A 217 2.93 9.52 -18.21
C SER A 217 2.80 10.77 -17.34
N ASP A 218 1.58 11.05 -16.86
CA ASP A 218 1.27 12.13 -15.92
C ASP A 218 1.71 11.82 -14.46
N PHE A 219 2.58 10.82 -14.26
CA PHE A 219 3.02 10.40 -12.93
C PHE A 219 3.70 11.54 -12.15
N TYR A 220 4.65 12.24 -12.79
CA TYR A 220 5.43 13.30 -12.14
C TYR A 220 4.72 14.66 -12.10
N GLU A 221 3.56 14.81 -12.74
CA GLU A 221 2.69 15.96 -12.52
C GLU A 221 2.02 15.89 -11.14
N LYS A 222 1.81 14.67 -10.62
CA LYS A 222 1.12 14.39 -9.35
C LYS A 222 2.08 14.03 -8.22
N ASN A 223 3.24 13.48 -8.56
CA ASN A 223 4.22 12.95 -7.63
C ASN A 223 5.57 13.61 -7.78
N ARG A 224 6.30 13.70 -6.66
CA ARG A 224 7.65 14.28 -6.64
C ARG A 224 8.65 13.28 -7.22
N TYR A 225 9.75 13.79 -7.79
CA TYR A 225 10.81 12.97 -8.37
C TYR A 225 11.66 12.23 -7.33
N ASP A 226 11.73 12.74 -6.10
CA ASP A 226 12.59 12.26 -5.00
C ASP A 226 12.01 11.05 -4.23
N ILE A 227 10.96 10.41 -4.77
CA ILE A 227 10.35 9.22 -4.17
C ILE A 227 10.85 7.91 -4.81
N ILE A 228 11.70 7.98 -5.84
CA ILE A 228 12.19 6.81 -6.56
C ILE A 228 13.65 6.54 -6.20
N TYR A 229 13.92 5.32 -5.75
CA TYR A 229 15.23 4.87 -5.28
C TYR A 229 15.74 3.68 -6.09
N VAL A 230 17.06 3.56 -6.17
CA VAL A 230 17.73 2.48 -6.90
C VAL A 230 17.50 1.15 -6.18
N SER A 231 17.74 1.10 -4.87
CA SER A 231 17.53 -0.08 -4.03
C SER A 231 16.49 0.15 -2.91
N VAL A 232 16.00 -0.94 -2.31
CA VAL A 232 15.17 -0.87 -1.10
C VAL A 232 15.98 -0.29 0.06
N HIS A 233 17.27 -0.61 0.16
CA HIS A 233 18.11 -0.11 1.24
C HIS A 233 18.24 1.42 1.19
N ASP A 234 18.44 2.00 0.01
CA ASP A 234 18.51 3.46 -0.17
C ASP A 234 17.20 4.15 0.25
N ALA A 235 16.06 3.56 -0.13
CA ALA A 235 14.74 4.06 0.26
C ALA A 235 14.53 3.98 1.79
N VAL A 236 15.02 2.92 2.43
CA VAL A 236 14.96 2.77 3.89
C VAL A 236 15.83 3.82 4.58
N LEU A 237 17.05 4.05 4.09
CA LEU A 237 17.94 5.08 4.64
C LEU A 237 17.33 6.48 4.52
N ALA A 238 16.73 6.81 3.38
CA ALA A 238 16.04 8.07 3.18
C ALA A 238 14.83 8.23 4.13
N ALA A 239 14.02 7.18 4.28
CA ALA A 239 12.89 7.20 5.20
C ALA A 239 13.33 7.35 6.67
N GLN A 240 14.41 6.68 7.07
CA GLN A 240 14.99 6.83 8.41
C GLN A 240 15.55 8.24 8.63
N PHE A 241 16.15 8.83 7.60
CA PHE A 241 16.59 10.22 7.65
C PHE A 241 15.42 11.18 7.87
N ASP A 242 14.33 11.01 7.11
CA ASP A 242 13.10 11.81 7.25
C ASP A 242 12.45 11.64 8.64
N GLN A 243 12.41 10.41 9.16
CA GLN A 243 11.96 10.14 10.54
C GLN A 243 12.80 10.89 11.58
N ARG A 244 14.14 10.82 11.48
CA ARG A 244 15.04 11.53 12.39
C ARG A 244 14.90 13.05 12.28
N ALA A 245 14.72 13.56 11.07
CA ALA A 245 14.50 14.98 10.83
C ALA A 245 13.18 15.47 11.44
N ALA A 246 12.11 14.67 11.34
CA ALA A 246 10.83 14.96 11.98
C ALA A 246 10.93 14.98 13.51
N LEU A 247 11.65 14.01 14.10
CA LEU A 247 11.91 13.96 15.54
C LEU A 247 12.65 15.22 16.03
N ARG A 248 13.75 15.60 15.37
CA ARG A 248 14.51 16.81 15.72
C ARG A 248 13.67 18.08 15.67
N LYS A 249 12.78 18.21 14.67
CA LYS A 249 11.87 19.36 14.58
C LYS A 249 10.92 19.41 15.77
N SER A 250 10.38 18.26 16.18
CA SER A 250 9.50 18.18 17.36
C SER A 250 10.22 18.51 18.66
N GLU A 251 11.47 18.06 18.83
CA GLU A 251 12.30 18.37 20.01
C GLU A 251 12.63 19.87 20.08
N GLN A 252 12.99 20.48 18.95
CA GLN A 252 13.25 21.93 18.89
C GLN A 252 12.01 22.76 19.22
N GLN A 253 10.83 22.34 18.75
CA GLN A 253 9.56 22.98 19.08
C GLN A 253 9.28 22.92 20.59
N LEU A 254 9.47 21.75 21.22
CA LEU A 254 9.28 21.59 22.66
C LEU A 254 10.24 22.45 23.48
N LEU A 255 11.54 22.46 23.14
CA LEU A 255 12.54 23.30 23.81
C LEU A 255 12.22 24.79 23.69
N SER A 256 11.76 25.23 22.51
CA SER A 256 11.35 26.63 22.30
C SER A 256 10.13 27.01 23.13
N ALA A 257 9.15 26.09 23.28
CA ALA A 257 7.95 26.31 24.09
C ALA A 257 8.29 26.36 25.59
N SER A 258 9.16 25.47 26.08
CA SER A 258 9.61 25.48 27.47
C SER A 258 10.41 26.73 27.82
N SER A 259 11.30 27.20 26.93
CA SER A 259 12.03 28.46 27.15
C SER A 259 11.12 29.69 27.15
N ALA A 260 10.02 29.66 26.40
CA ALA A 260 9.02 30.73 26.41
C ALA A 260 8.22 30.73 27.72
N ALA A 261 7.86 29.55 28.24
CA ALA A 261 7.11 29.42 29.49
C ALA A 261 7.91 29.84 30.73
N ILE A 262 9.24 29.71 30.72
CA ILE A 262 10.12 30.13 31.84
C ILE A 262 10.35 31.66 31.86
N LYS A 263 10.11 32.35 30.75
CA LYS A 263 10.28 33.81 30.63
C LYS A 263 9.03 34.63 30.98
N VAL A 264 7.93 33.97 31.35
CA VAL A 264 6.66 34.57 31.81
C VAL A 264 6.55 34.36 33.31
#